data_AF-A0A7X7P2Z5-F1
#
_entry.id   AF-A0A7X7P2Z5-F1
#
_cell.length_a   1.000
_cell.length_b   1.000
_cell.length_c   1.000
_cell.angle_alpha   90.00
_cell.angle_beta   90.00
_cell.angle_gamma   90.00
#
_symmetry.space_group_name_H-M   'P 1'
#
loop_
_entity.id
_entity.type
_entity.pdbx_description
1 polymer ?
#
loop_
_entity_poly.entity_id
_entity_poly.type
_entity_poly.pdbx_seq_one_letter_code
_entity_poly.pdbx_strand_id
1 'polypeptide(L)' 'MKIDPHARFPKRECPGCAVEVPANENRCPVCGYEFPVQRPLHRNLWWIALLVLALLLLPLLHRLRVSP' A
#
# COMPACT_ATOMS: atom_id res chain seq x y z
N MET A 1 8.82 -16.73 -11.28
CA MET A 1 9.23 -15.31 -11.35
C MET A 1 10.52 -15.26 -12.16
N LYS A 2 10.52 -14.77 -13.41
CA LYS A 2 11.77 -14.54 -14.16
C LYS A 2 12.30 -13.17 -13.70
N ILE A 3 13.47 -13.16 -13.08
CA ILE A 3 14.17 -11.90 -12.73
C ILE A 3 14.99 -11.55 -13.97
N ASP A 4 14.61 -10.45 -14.64
CA ASP A 4 15.36 -9.96 -15.78
C ASP A 4 16.47 -9.02 -15.28
N PRO A 5 17.75 -9.40 -15.38
CA PRO A 5 18.87 -8.59 -14.89
C PRO A 5 19.09 -7.32 -15.74
N HIS A 6 18.46 -7.21 -16.91
CA HIS A 6 18.59 -6.05 -17.79
C HIS A 6 17.41 -5.08 -17.68
N ALA A 7 16.47 -5.31 -16.76
CA ALA A 7 15.38 -4.37 -16.49
C ALA A 7 15.96 -3.02 -16.05
N ARG A 8 15.68 -1.96 -16.82
CA ARG A 8 16.01 -0.57 -16.42
C ARG A 8 14.98 -0.08 -15.42
N PHE A 9 15.39 0.05 -14.17
CA PHE A 9 14.57 0.66 -13.12
C PHE A 9 14.71 2.19 -13.16
N PRO A 10 13.63 2.94 -12.90
CA PRO A 10 13.74 4.38 -12.75
C PRO A 10 14.64 4.70 -11.56
N LYS A 11 15.29 5.86 -11.59
CA LYS A 11 16.08 6.36 -10.48
C LYS A 11 15.22 7.23 -9.56
N ARG A 12 15.61 7.31 -8.30
CA ARG A 12 15.01 8.19 -7.29
C ARG A 12 16.08 8.72 -6.34
N GLU A 13 15.81 9.83 -5.69
CA GLU A 13 16.67 10.37 -4.67
C GLU A 13 16.39 9.72 -3.30
N CYS A 14 17.44 9.37 -2.56
CA CYS A 14 17.31 8.86 -1.20
C CYS A 14 17.00 10.01 -0.21
N PRO A 15 15.90 9.99 0.54
CA PRO A 15 15.57 11.06 1.48
C PRO A 15 16.50 11.13 2.70
N GLY A 16 17.26 10.07 2.99
CA GLY A 16 18.19 10.02 4.12
C GLY A 16 19.58 10.57 3.83
N CYS A 17 20.06 10.48 2.59
CA CYS A 17 21.42 10.90 2.22
C CYS A 17 21.53 11.68 0.90
N ALA A 18 20.41 11.99 0.25
CA ALA A 18 20.31 12.71 -1.02
C ALA A 18 21.06 12.08 -2.22
N VAL A 19 21.47 10.82 -2.12
CA VAL A 19 22.09 10.09 -3.23
C VAL A 19 21.04 9.54 -4.19
N GLU A 20 21.31 9.62 -5.49
CA GLU A 20 20.51 9.02 -6.55
C GLU A 20 20.72 7.49 -6.58
N VAL A 21 19.63 6.73 -6.42
CA VAL A 21 19.64 5.26 -6.34
C VAL A 21 18.55 4.64 -7.23
N PRO A 22 18.70 3.39 -7.70
CA PRO A 22 17.64 2.72 -8.46
C PRO A 22 16.41 2.43 -7.58
N ALA A 23 15.22 2.58 -8.15
CA ALA A 23 13.96 2.46 -7.42
C ALA A 23 13.56 1.01 -7.05
N ASN A 24 14.32 0.00 -7.50
CA ASN A 24 14.08 -1.41 -7.16
C ASN A 24 14.65 -1.85 -5.81
N GLU A 25 15.47 -1.01 -5.18
CA GLU A 25 16.09 -1.33 -3.91
C GLU A 25 15.11 -1.09 -2.76
N ASN A 26 14.99 -2.04 -1.83
CA ASN A 26 14.17 -1.83 -0.63
C ASN A 26 14.91 -1.01 0.42
N ARG A 27 16.24 -0.89 0.31
CA ARG A 27 17.09 -0.10 1.20
C ARG A 27 18.15 0.64 0.41
N CYS A 28 18.51 1.85 0.84
CA CYS A 28 19.60 2.61 0.25
C CYS A 28 20.93 1.86 0.48
N PRO A 29 21.76 1.66 -0.56
CA PRO A 29 23.01 0.91 -0.45
C PRO A 29 24.13 1.78 0.16
N VAL A 30 23.90 3.08 0.29
CA VAL A 30 24.86 4.04 0.85
C VAL A 30 24.62 4.26 2.34
N CYS A 31 23.39 4.63 2.73
CA CYS A 31 23.08 4.99 4.13
C CYS A 31 22.18 3.99 4.87
N GLY A 32 21.63 2.98 4.18
CA GLY A 32 20.75 1.98 4.80
C GLY A 32 19.29 2.40 5.01
N TYR A 33 18.87 3.58 4.53
CA TYR A 33 17.47 4.03 4.63
C TYR A 33 16.49 3.01 4.01
N GLU A 34 15.44 2.63 4.74
CA GLU A 34 14.45 1.67 4.29
C GLU A 34 13.31 2.35 3.51
N PHE A 35 13.17 1.99 2.24
CA PHE A 35 12.15 2.56 1.38
C PHE A 35 10.79 1.89 1.62
N PRO A 36 9.69 2.67 1.68
CA PRO A 36 8.37 2.10 1.90
C PRO A 36 7.98 1.20 0.72
N VAL A 37 7.81 -0.09 0.98
CA VAL A 37 7.28 -1.04 0.00
C VAL A 37 5.76 -0.88 -0.04
N GLN A 38 5.24 -0.36 -1.15
CA GLN A 38 3.81 -0.31 -1.42
C GLN A 38 3.27 -1.74 -1.53
N ARG A 39 2.79 -2.32 -0.42
CA ARG A 39 2.20 -3.66 -0.43
C ARG A 39 0.86 -3.61 -1.16
N PRO A 40 0.54 -4.56 -2.05
CA PRO A 40 -0.73 -4.59 -2.78
C PRO A 40 -1.95 -4.76 -1.88
N LEU A 41 -1.75 -5.08 -0.59
CA LEU A 41 -2.81 -5.24 0.42
C LEU A 41 -3.73 -4.00 0.50
N HIS A 42 -3.19 -2.80 0.25
CA HIS A 42 -3.96 -1.55 0.32
C HIS A 42 -5.09 -1.47 -0.71
N ARG A 43 -5.01 -2.20 -1.83
CA ARG A 43 -6.06 -2.20 -2.87
C ARG A 43 -7.32 -2.96 -2.43
N ASN A 44 -7.17 -4.04 -1.68
CA ASN A 44 -8.30 -4.85 -1.21
C ASN A 44 -8.87 -4.35 0.12
N LEU A 45 -8.09 -3.57 0.88
CA LEU A 45 -8.52 -2.97 2.14
C LEU A 45 -9.77 -2.09 2.00
N TRP A 46 -9.90 -1.37 0.88
CA TRP A 46 -11.07 -0.51 0.65
C TRP A 46 -12.39 -1.32 0.55
N TRP A 47 -12.37 -2.44 -0.18
CA TRP A 47 -13.53 -3.33 -0.27
C TRP A 47 -13.86 -4.01 1.06
N ILE A 48 -12.83 -4.42 1.82
CA ILE A 48 -13.01 -5.00 3.16
C ILE A 48 -13.64 -3.97 4.09
N ALA A 49 -13.16 -2.73 4.08
CA ALA A 49 -13.72 -1.65 4.90
C ALA A 49 -15.19 -1.37 4.56
N LEU A 50 -15.54 -1.35 3.27
CA LEU A 50 -16.92 -1.12 2.81
C LEU A 50 -17.84 -2.28 3.24
N LEU A 51 -17.40 -3.53 3.12
CA LEU A 51 -18.15 -4.70 3.56
C LEU A 51 -18.40 -4.69 5.08
N VAL A 52 -17.36 -4.39 5.87
CA VAL A 52 -17.48 -4.29 7.34
C VAL A 52 -18.42 -3.14 7.73
N LEU A 53 -18.30 -1.98 7.08
CA LEU A 53 -19.20 -0.85 7.32
C LEU A 53 -20.65 -1.20 6.99
N ALA A 54 -20.90 -1.87 5.86
CA ALA A 54 -22.24 -2.32 5.49
C ALA A 54 -22.81 -3.33 6.51
N LEU A 55 -21.99 -4.28 6.98
CA LEU A 55 -22.39 -5.25 8.01
C LEU A 55 -22.79 -4.58 9.33
N LEU A 56 -22.08 -3.52 9.73
CA LEU A 56 -22.38 -2.76 10.94
C LEU A 56 -23.62 -1.85 10.78
N LEU A 57 -23.82 -1.25 9.61
CA LEU A 57 -24.94 -0.34 9.34
C LEU A 57 -26.26 -1.06 9.04
N LEU A 58 -26.21 -2.24 8.41
CA LEU A 58 -27.39 -3.05 8.09
C LEU A 58 -28.37 -3.25 9.27
N PRO A 59 -27.93 -3.71 10.46
CA PRO A 59 -28.84 -3.91 11.60
C PRO A 59 -29.39 -2.58 12.13
N LEU A 60 -28.60 -1.50 12.13
CA LEU A 60 -29.06 -0.15 12.52
C LEU A 60 -30.15 0.36 11.59
N LEU A 61 -29.93 0.26 10.28
CA LEU A 61 -30.92 0.62 9.27
C LEU A 61 -32.17 -0.25 9.37
N HIS A 62 -32.02 -1.55 9.63
CA HIS A 62 -33.15 -2.44 9.86
C HIS A 62 -33.96 -2.03 11.09
N ARG A 63 -33.30 -1.63 12.19
CA ARG A 63 -34.00 -1.12 13.38
C ARG A 63 -34.70 0.21 13.12
N LEU A 64 -34.07 1.15 12.43
CA LEU A 64 -34.70 2.42 12.04
C LEU A 64 -35.88 2.23 11.08
N ARG A 65 -35.86 1.17 10.26
CA ARG A 65 -36.97 0.84 9.35
C ARG A 65 -38.12 0.11 10.03
N VAL A 66 -37.86 -0.66 11.09
CA VAL A 66 -38.84 -1.47 11.83
C VAL A 66 -39.37 -0.75 13.08
N SER A 67 -38.75 0.35 13.49
CA SER A 67 -39.24 1.27 14.53
C SER A 67 -39.94 2.47 13.86
N PRO A 68 -41.22 2.38 13.47
CA PRO A 68 -42.04 3.55 13.18
C PRO A 68 -42.25 4.41 14.43
#